data_AF-H0R3S5-F1
#
_entry.id   AF-H0R3S5-F1
#
_cell.length_a   1.000
_cell.length_b   1.000
_cell.length_c   1.000
_cell.angle_alpha   90.00
_cell.angle_beta   90.00
_cell.angle_gamma   90.00
#
_symmetry.space_group_name_H-M   'P 1'
#
loop_
_entity.id
_entity.type
_entity.pdbx_description
1 polymer ?
#
loop_
_entity_poly.entity_id
_entity_poly.type
_entity_poly.pdbx_seq_one_letter_code
_entity_poly.pdbx_strand_id
1 'polypeptide(L)'
;MNKEIVAIGSRIVQWVWIAGTLIFNMPGDQNKLQRSFKRVGLSLPTWKFFAPTPATTDLIIMYRDLSRARDDATEWKAVDIHRDRGSDIVWPPPGRDRKAYVDLAQELRTVCTELDNAVPAIREMPIYALTVHYLRNLSPLSHTSEIREFMIVEAHSSIDTPSAVPIFISDSFELTPRAATTPNRFETRPVSE
;
A
#
# COMPACT_ATOMS: atom_id res chain seq x y z
N MET A 1 -36.66 32.51 36.21
CA MET A 1 -35.48 33.21 35.66
C MET A 1 -34.32 32.27 35.27
N ASN A 2 -34.08 31.13 35.94
CA ASN A 2 -32.95 30.23 35.61
C ASN A 2 -33.09 29.42 34.31
N LYS A 3 -34.31 29.12 33.84
CA LYS A 3 -34.52 28.26 32.66
C LYS A 3 -34.04 28.91 31.36
N GLU A 4 -34.19 30.24 31.23
CA GLU A 4 -33.75 30.95 30.03
C GLU A 4 -32.22 31.07 29.96
N ILE A 5 -31.56 31.30 31.09
CA ILE A 5 -30.09 31.36 31.17
C ILE A 5 -29.47 30.01 30.79
N VAL A 6 -30.04 28.91 31.29
CA VAL A 6 -29.59 27.56 30.95
C VAL A 6 -29.83 27.24 29.47
N ALA A 7 -30.97 27.66 28.91
CA ALA A 7 -31.28 27.48 27.49
C ALA A 7 -30.34 28.27 26.58
N ILE A 8 -29.98 29.50 26.95
CA ILE A 8 -29.01 30.32 26.22
C ILE A 8 -27.62 29.67 26.26
N GLY A 9 -27.18 29.21 27.44
CA GLY A 9 -25.91 28.50 27.58
C GLY A 9 -25.82 27.25 26.70
N SER A 10 -26.88 26.43 26.69
CA SER A 10 -26.98 25.24 25.81
C SER A 10 -26.88 25.60 24.33
N ARG A 11 -27.55 26.67 23.90
CA ARG A 11 -27.53 27.10 22.49
C ARG A 11 -26.14 27.56 22.08
N ILE A 12 -25.44 28.31 22.94
CA ILE A 12 -24.07 28.76 22.68
C ILE A 12 -23.14 27.55 22.49
N VAL A 13 -23.24 26.55 23.37
CA VAL A 13 -22.43 25.32 23.25
C VAL A 13 -22.71 24.59 21.93
N GLN A 14 -23.97 24.48 21.52
CA GLN A 14 -24.36 23.84 20.25
C GLN A 14 -23.83 24.63 19.04
N TRP A 15 -23.97 25.95 19.04
CA TRP A 15 -23.47 26.80 17.95
C TRP A 15 -21.94 26.75 17.85
N VAL A 16 -21.23 26.75 18.98
CA VAL A 16 -19.78 26.59 19.01
C VAL A 16 -19.37 25.21 18.48
N TRP A 17 -20.11 24.16 18.83
CA TRP A 17 -19.86 22.80 18.32
C TRP A 17 -20.07 22.70 16.81
N ILE A 18 -21.19 23.25 16.30
CA ILE A 18 -21.52 23.25 14.87
C ILE A 18 -20.50 24.08 14.08
N ALA A 19 -20.20 25.30 14.53
CA ALA A 19 -19.22 26.16 13.89
C ALA A 19 -17.83 25.53 13.89
N GLY A 20 -17.42 24.91 15.01
CA GLY A 20 -16.17 24.16 15.10
C GLY A 20 -16.11 22.99 14.12
N THR A 21 -17.21 22.26 13.97
CA THR A 21 -17.32 21.16 13.00
C THR A 21 -17.24 21.68 11.56
N LEU A 22 -17.89 22.80 11.24
CA LEU A 22 -17.89 23.39 9.90
C LEU A 22 -16.50 23.90 9.49
N ILE A 23 -15.83 24.64 10.38
CA ILE A 23 -14.48 25.16 10.16
C ILE A 23 -13.48 24.02 9.98
N PHE A 24 -13.61 22.95 10.78
CA PHE A 24 -12.74 21.80 10.70
C PHE A 24 -12.91 20.99 9.40
N ASN A 25 -14.10 21.04 8.79
CA ASN A 25 -14.38 20.38 7.52
C ASN A 25 -14.16 21.29 6.29
N MET A 26 -13.79 22.58 6.47
CA MET A 26 -13.53 23.50 5.36
C MET A 26 -12.20 23.16 4.64
N PRO A 27 -12.13 23.20 3.30
CA PRO A 27 -10.92 22.82 2.56
C PRO A 27 -9.72 23.74 2.89
N GLY A 28 -8.60 23.15 3.33
CA GLY A 28 -7.39 23.85 3.79
C GLY A 28 -6.40 22.90 4.48
N ASP A 29 -5.34 23.44 5.11
CA ASP A 29 -4.32 22.65 5.84
C ASP A 29 -4.85 22.09 7.18
N GLN A 30 -5.83 21.19 7.08
CA GLN A 30 -6.52 20.53 8.19
C GLN A 30 -5.57 19.68 9.06
N ASN A 31 -4.41 19.29 8.53
CA ASN A 31 -3.41 18.50 9.24
C ASN A 31 -2.77 19.29 10.41
N LYS A 32 -2.57 20.60 10.25
CA LYS A 32 -2.11 21.47 11.34
C LYS A 32 -3.18 21.65 12.41
N LEU A 33 -4.43 21.85 11.98
CA LEU A 33 -5.57 22.06 12.88
C LEU A 33 -5.86 20.78 13.71
N GLN A 34 -5.86 19.61 13.07
CA GLN A 34 -6.01 18.31 13.73
C GLN A 34 -4.97 18.05 14.82
N ARG A 35 -3.71 18.38 14.55
CA ARG A 35 -2.62 18.23 15.55
C ARG A 35 -2.83 19.14 16.76
N SER A 36 -3.31 20.37 16.55
CA SER A 36 -3.58 21.32 17.63
C SER A 36 -4.79 20.92 18.48
N PHE A 37 -5.90 20.46 17.87
CA PHE A 37 -7.10 20.05 18.61
C PHE A 37 -6.90 18.72 19.37
N LYS A 38 -6.14 17.77 18.81
CA LYS A 38 -5.74 16.55 19.53
C LYS A 38 -4.94 16.86 20.80
N ARG A 39 -4.11 17.92 20.79
CA ARG A 39 -3.33 18.36 21.97
C ARG A 39 -4.21 18.86 23.11
N VAL A 40 -5.42 19.34 22.81
CA VAL A 40 -6.42 19.83 23.80
C VAL A 40 -7.45 18.73 24.13
N GLY A 41 -7.24 17.49 23.69
CA GLY A 41 -8.13 16.35 23.99
C GLY A 41 -9.46 16.35 23.23
N LEU A 42 -9.62 17.20 22.21
CA LEU A 42 -10.82 17.28 21.39
C LEU A 42 -10.64 16.47 20.09
N SER A 43 -11.30 15.31 20.03
CA SER A 43 -11.42 14.50 18.83
C SER A 43 -12.61 14.99 17.98
N LEU A 44 -12.34 15.83 16.98
CA LEU A 44 -13.37 16.26 16.03
C LEU A 44 -13.56 15.19 14.93
N PRO A 45 -14.80 14.73 14.67
CA PRO A 45 -15.07 13.78 13.60
C PRO A 45 -14.82 14.42 12.24
N THR A 46 -14.13 13.69 11.35
CA THR A 46 -13.81 14.15 9.99
C THR A 46 -14.81 13.54 9.00
N TRP A 47 -15.50 14.36 8.19
CA TRP A 47 -16.50 13.89 7.21
C TRP A 47 -15.92 13.62 5.82
N LYS A 48 -14.70 13.06 5.75
CA LYS A 48 -14.02 12.73 4.48
C LYS A 48 -14.70 11.62 3.67
N PHE A 49 -15.78 11.02 4.17
CA PHE A 49 -16.55 9.99 3.47
C PHE A 49 -17.29 10.54 2.23
N PHE A 50 -17.50 11.86 2.15
CA PHE A 50 -18.11 12.55 1.01
C PHE A 50 -17.17 13.61 0.44
N ALA A 51 -15.88 13.26 0.25
CA ALA A 51 -14.95 14.16 -0.40
C ALA A 51 -15.48 14.57 -1.79
N PRO A 52 -15.51 15.87 -2.14
CA PRO A 52 -15.96 16.37 -3.46
C PRO A 52 -15.23 15.69 -4.62
N THR A 53 -13.99 15.27 -4.38
CA THR A 53 -13.21 14.37 -5.22
C THR A 53 -12.91 13.11 -4.40
N PRO A 54 -13.66 12.00 -4.59
CA PRO A 54 -13.30 10.73 -3.96
C PRO A 54 -11.87 10.33 -4.36
N ALA A 55 -11.25 9.37 -3.65
CA ALA A 55 -9.95 8.85 -4.05
C ALA A 55 -10.02 8.35 -5.51
N THR A 56 -9.46 9.13 -6.44
CA THR A 56 -9.50 8.89 -7.88
C THR A 56 -8.31 8.07 -8.37
N THR A 57 -7.41 7.68 -7.46
CA THR A 57 -6.19 6.95 -7.79
C THR A 57 -6.16 5.59 -7.13
N ASP A 58 -5.97 4.57 -7.95
CA ASP A 58 -5.71 3.21 -7.56
C ASP A 58 -4.21 2.94 -7.62
N LEU A 59 -3.68 2.33 -6.57
CA LEU A 59 -2.28 1.94 -6.50
C LEU A 59 -2.16 0.45 -6.85
N ILE A 60 -1.47 0.16 -7.94
CA ILE A 60 -1.38 -1.18 -8.51
C ILE A 60 0.08 -1.61 -8.55
N ILE A 61 0.38 -2.74 -7.92
CA ILE A 61 1.62 -3.48 -8.11
C ILE A 61 1.46 -4.35 -9.35
N MET A 62 2.34 -4.15 -10.33
CA MET A 62 2.47 -5.01 -11.50
C MET A 62 3.80 -5.75 -11.46
N TYR A 63 3.85 -6.94 -12.04
CA TYR A 63 5.06 -7.73 -12.15
C TYR A 63 5.16 -8.35 -13.54
N ARG A 64 6.39 -8.63 -13.96
CA ARG A 64 6.68 -9.41 -15.15
C ARG A 64 7.79 -10.39 -14.86
N ASP A 65 7.80 -11.46 -15.62
CA ASP A 65 8.84 -12.45 -15.54
C ASP A 65 9.76 -12.37 -16.75
N LEU A 66 11.02 -12.69 -16.51
CA LEU A 66 12.10 -12.62 -17.48
C LEU A 66 12.82 -13.97 -17.50
N SER A 67 13.29 -14.36 -18.68
CA SER A 67 14.30 -15.39 -18.79
C SER A 67 15.60 -14.93 -18.12
N ARG A 68 16.49 -15.87 -17.81
CA ARG A 68 17.81 -15.54 -17.24
C ARG A 68 18.66 -14.67 -18.16
N ALA A 69 18.55 -14.89 -19.47
CA ALA A 69 19.26 -14.11 -20.48
C ALA A 69 18.58 -12.77 -20.80
N ARG A 70 17.38 -12.51 -20.25
CA ARG A 70 16.53 -11.33 -20.53
C ARG A 70 16.17 -11.17 -22.01
N ASP A 71 16.28 -12.25 -22.79
CA ASP A 71 15.89 -12.32 -24.19
C ASP A 71 14.38 -12.53 -24.37
N ASP A 72 13.73 -13.08 -23.33
CA ASP A 72 12.29 -13.27 -23.27
C ASP A 72 11.72 -12.60 -22.00
N ALA A 73 10.63 -11.87 -22.19
CA ALA A 73 9.96 -11.08 -21.16
C ALA A 73 8.45 -11.21 -21.32
N THR A 74 7.76 -11.58 -20.25
CA THR A 74 6.29 -11.57 -20.27
C THR A 74 5.77 -10.14 -20.25
N GLU A 75 4.52 -9.97 -20.71
CA GLU A 75 3.81 -8.72 -20.50
C GLU A 75 3.66 -8.40 -19.01
N TRP A 76 3.54 -7.10 -18.70
CA TRP A 76 3.28 -6.66 -17.33
C TRP A 76 1.90 -7.13 -16.87
N LYS A 77 1.87 -7.87 -15.78
CA LYS A 77 0.64 -8.37 -15.17
C LYS A 77 0.39 -7.69 -13.83
N ALA A 78 -0.82 -7.16 -13.64
CA ALA A 78 -1.24 -6.68 -12.33
C ALA A 78 -1.35 -7.86 -11.34
N VAL A 79 -1.00 -7.64 -10.08
CA VAL A 79 -1.30 -8.61 -9.02
C VAL A 79 -2.81 -8.72 -8.86
N ASP A 80 -3.33 -9.93 -9.07
CA ASP A 80 -4.74 -10.21 -8.88
C ASP A 80 -5.02 -10.56 -7.43
N ILE A 81 -5.87 -9.77 -6.80
CA ILE A 81 -6.27 -9.91 -5.38
C ILE A 81 -7.77 -10.23 -5.30
N HIS A 82 -8.43 -10.41 -6.45
CA HIS A 82 -9.84 -10.74 -6.48
C HIS A 82 -10.03 -12.18 -5.99
N ARG A 83 -10.77 -12.31 -4.89
CA ARG A 83 -11.27 -13.60 -4.43
C ARG A 83 -12.59 -13.91 -5.13
N ASP A 84 -12.79 -15.18 -5.44
CA ASP A 84 -14.02 -15.66 -6.09
C ASP A 84 -15.23 -15.40 -5.17
N ARG A 85 -16.17 -14.57 -5.64
CA ARG A 85 -17.19 -13.91 -4.78
C ARG A 85 -18.36 -14.83 -4.38
N GLY A 86 -18.28 -16.13 -4.66
CA GLY A 86 -19.43 -17.05 -4.59
C GLY A 86 -20.05 -17.22 -3.21
N SER A 87 -19.28 -17.08 -2.12
CA SER A 87 -19.78 -17.23 -0.74
C SER A 87 -19.71 -15.95 0.10
N ASP A 88 -19.06 -14.90 -0.41
CA ASP A 88 -18.80 -13.63 0.30
C ASP A 88 -20.03 -12.71 0.38
N ILE A 89 -21.12 -13.06 -0.32
CA ILE A 89 -22.39 -12.30 -0.33
C ILE A 89 -23.09 -12.36 1.03
N VAL A 90 -23.02 -13.51 1.71
CA VAL A 90 -23.71 -13.72 2.98
C VAL A 90 -22.84 -13.31 4.17
N TRP A 91 -21.52 -13.51 4.06
CA TRP A 91 -20.55 -13.08 5.06
C TRP A 91 -19.18 -12.89 4.40
N PRO A 92 -18.66 -11.66 4.25
CA PRO A 92 -17.29 -11.48 3.80
C PRO A 92 -16.36 -12.03 4.88
N PRO A 93 -15.58 -13.11 4.62
CA PRO A 93 -14.53 -13.52 5.54
C PRO A 93 -13.55 -12.36 5.70
N PRO A 94 -12.83 -12.27 6.85
CA PRO A 94 -11.92 -11.17 7.08
C PRO A 94 -10.87 -11.12 5.96
N GLY A 95 -11.01 -10.14 5.06
CA GLY A 95 -10.18 -9.93 3.86
C GLY A 95 -8.79 -9.42 4.19
N ARG A 96 -8.10 -10.10 5.12
CA ARG A 96 -6.78 -9.74 5.63
C ARG A 96 -5.76 -9.64 4.50
N ASP A 97 -5.84 -10.51 3.49
CA ASP A 97 -4.89 -10.53 2.36
C ASP A 97 -5.05 -9.29 1.47
N ARG A 98 -6.29 -8.89 1.16
CA ARG A 98 -6.56 -7.66 0.39
C ARG A 98 -6.07 -6.43 1.15
N LYS A 99 -6.34 -6.37 2.45
CA LYS A 99 -5.87 -5.26 3.28
C LYS A 99 -4.34 -5.24 3.35
N ALA A 100 -3.70 -6.40 3.53
CA ALA A 100 -2.25 -6.51 3.57
C ALA A 100 -1.62 -6.04 2.26
N TYR A 101 -2.20 -6.39 1.10
CA TYR A 101 -1.75 -5.86 -0.19
C TYR A 101 -1.85 -4.34 -0.26
N VAL A 102 -3.00 -3.77 0.13
CA VAL A 102 -3.21 -2.31 0.07
C VAL A 102 -2.25 -1.58 1.01
N ASP A 103 -2.07 -2.11 2.22
CA ASP A 103 -1.13 -1.57 3.21
C ASP A 103 0.32 -1.65 2.67
N LEU A 104 0.70 -2.78 2.05
CA LEU A 104 2.01 -2.98 1.42
C LEU A 104 2.27 -1.97 0.29
N ALA A 105 1.32 -1.81 -0.62
CA ALA A 105 1.44 -0.88 -1.75
C ALA A 105 1.54 0.57 -1.25
N GLN A 106 0.69 0.98 -0.30
CA GLN A 106 0.68 2.32 0.28
C GLN A 106 2.01 2.65 0.99
N GLU A 107 2.51 1.73 1.82
CA GLU A 107 3.78 1.92 2.52
C GLU A 107 4.95 2.01 1.53
N LEU A 108 4.95 1.15 0.51
CA LEU A 108 5.99 1.19 -0.53
C LEU A 108 5.93 2.51 -1.32
N ARG A 109 4.75 3.03 -1.66
CA ARG A 109 4.59 4.36 -2.28
C ARG A 109 5.10 5.48 -1.41
N THR A 110 4.82 5.44 -0.10
CA THR A 110 5.34 6.43 0.85
C THR A 110 6.86 6.42 0.86
N VAL A 111 7.48 5.25 0.96
CA VAL A 111 8.94 5.09 0.93
C VAL A 111 9.53 5.57 -0.40
N CYS A 112 8.92 5.21 -1.53
CA CYS A 112 9.33 5.71 -2.85
C CYS A 112 9.30 7.24 -2.93
N THR A 113 8.27 7.87 -2.36
CA THR A 113 8.12 9.33 -2.33
C THR A 113 9.14 9.99 -1.40
N GLU A 114 9.35 9.44 -0.21
CA GLU A 114 10.29 9.98 0.79
C GLU A 114 11.76 9.88 0.34
N LEU A 115 12.10 8.84 -0.42
CA LEU A 115 13.44 8.58 -0.92
C LEU A 115 13.66 9.02 -2.38
N ASP A 116 12.75 9.83 -2.93
CA ASP A 116 12.82 10.35 -4.31
C ASP A 116 13.10 9.28 -5.37
N ASN A 117 12.43 8.12 -5.25
CA ASN A 117 12.57 6.96 -6.11
C ASN A 117 14.00 6.40 -6.24
N ALA A 118 14.89 6.68 -5.27
CA ALA A 118 16.25 6.14 -5.25
C ALA A 118 16.25 4.63 -4.97
N VAL A 119 16.32 3.83 -6.04
CA VAL A 119 16.26 2.35 -5.99
C VAL A 119 17.19 1.73 -4.92
N PRO A 120 18.47 2.13 -4.80
CA PRO A 120 19.35 1.54 -3.79
C PRO A 120 18.88 1.78 -2.35
N ALA A 121 18.35 2.98 -2.06
CA ALA A 121 17.87 3.32 -0.72
C ALA A 121 16.56 2.61 -0.39
N ILE A 122 15.65 2.50 -1.37
CA ILE A 122 14.36 1.81 -1.23
C ILE A 122 14.59 0.31 -0.98
N ARG A 123 15.60 -0.29 -1.62
CA ARG A 123 15.93 -1.70 -1.47
C ARG A 123 16.31 -2.10 -0.04
N GLU A 124 16.95 -1.19 0.69
CA GLU A 124 17.33 -1.40 2.09
C GLU A 124 16.13 -1.33 3.05
N MET A 125 14.97 -0.86 2.58
CA MET A 125 13.78 -0.74 3.42
C MET A 125 13.08 -2.10 3.61
N PRO A 126 12.59 -2.41 4.82
CA PRO A 126 11.89 -3.68 5.10
C PRO A 126 10.70 -3.93 4.16
N ILE A 127 9.99 -2.86 3.78
CA ILE A 127 8.83 -2.94 2.91
C ILE A 127 9.16 -3.48 1.52
N TYR A 128 10.36 -3.16 1.00
CA TYR A 128 10.82 -3.70 -0.28
C TYR A 128 11.04 -5.20 -0.18
N ALA A 129 11.70 -5.67 0.90
CA ALA A 129 11.93 -7.10 1.13
C ALA A 129 10.61 -7.89 1.30
N LEU A 130 9.63 -7.32 2.01
CA LEU A 130 8.29 -7.92 2.15
C LEU A 130 7.58 -7.99 0.80
N THR A 131 7.69 -6.96 -0.03
CA THR A 131 7.10 -6.92 -1.37
C THR A 131 7.72 -7.99 -2.27
N VAL A 132 9.06 -8.09 -2.29
CA VAL A 132 9.78 -9.13 -3.03
C VAL A 132 9.38 -10.52 -2.53
N HIS A 133 9.28 -10.73 -1.23
CA HIS A 133 8.87 -12.02 -0.66
C HIS A 133 7.44 -12.38 -1.09
N TYR A 134 6.49 -11.44 -1.00
CA TYR A 134 5.13 -11.63 -1.45
C TYR A 134 5.08 -11.99 -2.94
N LEU A 135 5.77 -11.22 -3.78
CA LEU A 135 5.81 -11.44 -5.23
C LEU A 135 6.50 -12.75 -5.62
N ARG A 136 7.52 -13.21 -4.90
CA ARG A 136 8.14 -14.53 -5.13
C ARG A 136 7.18 -15.70 -4.93
N ASN A 137 6.21 -15.55 -4.03
CA ASN A 137 5.23 -16.59 -3.74
C ASN A 137 4.07 -16.62 -4.76
N LEU A 138 4.01 -15.66 -5.70
CA LEU A 138 3.06 -15.70 -6.81
C LEU A 138 3.52 -16.69 -7.87
N SER A 139 2.57 -17.40 -8.49
CA SER A 139 2.86 -18.33 -9.58
C SER A 139 3.68 -17.66 -10.69
N PRO A 140 4.70 -18.36 -11.25
CA PRO A 140 5.39 -17.91 -12.45
C PRO A 140 4.42 -17.68 -13.61
N LEU A 141 4.69 -16.65 -14.41
CA LEU A 141 3.92 -16.31 -15.61
C LEU A 141 4.33 -17.18 -16.80
N SER A 142 5.58 -17.66 -16.83
CA SER A 142 6.08 -18.63 -17.79
C SER A 142 6.89 -19.72 -17.10
N HIS A 143 7.00 -20.88 -17.73
CA HIS A 143 7.81 -22.00 -17.26
C HIS A 143 9.33 -21.75 -17.42
N THR A 144 9.70 -20.80 -18.27
CA THR A 144 11.11 -20.40 -18.52
C THR A 144 11.57 -19.23 -17.64
N SER A 145 10.69 -18.75 -16.75
CA SER A 145 10.93 -17.59 -15.89
C SER A 145 11.85 -17.92 -14.74
N GLU A 146 13.00 -17.25 -14.69
CA GLU A 146 13.97 -17.39 -13.58
C GLU A 146 14.08 -16.11 -12.75
N ILE A 147 13.72 -14.97 -13.35
CA ILE A 147 13.87 -13.65 -12.79
C ILE A 147 12.52 -12.92 -12.86
N ARG A 148 12.24 -12.08 -11.86
CA ARG A 148 11.04 -11.24 -11.79
C ARG A 148 11.42 -9.79 -11.53
N GLU A 149 10.68 -8.89 -12.17
CA GLU A 149 10.71 -7.45 -11.92
C GLU A 149 9.31 -7.00 -11.53
N PHE A 150 9.21 -5.95 -10.72
CA PHE A 150 7.93 -5.35 -10.38
C PHE A 150 7.95 -3.84 -10.59
N MET A 151 6.77 -3.27 -10.78
CA MET A 151 6.54 -1.84 -10.78
C MET A 151 5.34 -1.48 -9.93
N ILE A 152 5.32 -0.24 -9.46
CA ILE A 152 4.16 0.36 -8.82
C ILE A 152 3.60 1.40 -9.78
N VAL A 153 2.30 1.34 -10.01
CA VAL A 153 1.58 2.20 -10.93
C VAL A 153 0.47 2.91 -10.18
N GLU A 154 0.38 4.23 -10.36
CA GLU A 154 -0.77 5.02 -9.95
C GLU A 154 -1.72 5.14 -11.14
N ALA A 155 -2.84 4.43 -11.07
CA ALA A 155 -3.89 4.46 -12.08
C ALA A 155 -4.95 5.49 -11.67
N HIS A 156 -5.16 6.50 -12.50
CA HIS A 156 -6.21 7.49 -12.32
C HIS A 156 -7.44 7.02 -13.09
N SER A 157 -8.47 6.59 -12.38
CA SER A 157 -9.75 6.23 -12.98
C SER A 157 -10.62 7.48 -13.16
N SER A 158 -10.19 8.41 -14.03
CA SER A 158 -11.08 9.47 -14.49
C SER A 158 -12.02 8.90 -15.56
N ILE A 159 -13.29 9.30 -15.52
CA ILE A 159 -14.32 8.86 -16.47
C ILE A 159 -13.93 9.24 -17.93
N ASP A 160 -13.20 10.34 -18.11
CA ASP A 160 -12.92 10.89 -19.44
C ASP A 160 -11.56 10.45 -20.00
N THR A 161 -10.56 10.23 -19.14
CA THR A 161 -9.18 9.89 -19.55
C THR A 161 -8.50 9.01 -18.49
N PRO A 162 -8.59 7.68 -18.58
CA PRO A 162 -7.82 6.82 -17.71
C PRO A 162 -6.33 7.01 -18.00
N SER A 163 -5.55 7.29 -16.95
CA SER A 163 -4.09 7.41 -17.05
C SER A 163 -3.42 6.51 -16.04
N ALA A 164 -2.27 5.93 -16.41
CA ALA A 164 -1.48 5.08 -15.55
C ALA A 164 -0.06 5.61 -15.53
N VAL A 165 0.42 6.02 -14.35
CA VAL A 165 1.75 6.61 -14.18
C VAL A 165 2.60 5.65 -13.35
N PRO A 166 3.72 5.14 -13.88
CA PRO A 166 4.64 4.35 -13.07
C PRO A 166 5.31 5.26 -12.03
N ILE A 167 5.21 4.88 -10.76
CA ILE A 167 5.87 5.56 -9.65
C ILE A 167 7.30 5.01 -9.47
N PHE A 168 7.43 3.68 -9.56
CA PHE A 168 8.66 2.98 -9.25
C PHE A 168 8.78 1.70 -10.08
N ILE A 169 10.00 1.38 -10.51
CA ILE A 169 10.35 0.11 -11.14
C ILE A 169 11.49 -0.50 -10.32
N SER A 170 11.33 -1.76 -9.93
CA SER A 170 12.32 -2.47 -9.12
C SER A 170 13.48 -2.98 -9.97
N ASP A 171 14.62 -3.20 -9.31
CA ASP A 171 15.61 -4.14 -9.82
C ASP A 171 15.00 -5.55 -9.94
N SER A 172 15.60 -6.35 -10.81
CA SER A 172 15.21 -7.74 -11.01
C SER A 172 15.69 -8.64 -9.88
N PHE A 173 14.86 -9.58 -9.44
CA PHE A 173 15.21 -10.57 -8.41
C PHE A 173 14.92 -11.99 -8.87
N GLU A 174 15.71 -12.95 -8.41
CA GLU A 174 15.52 -14.36 -8.72
C GLU A 174 14.23 -14.91 -8.09
N LEU A 175 13.50 -15.73 -8.87
CA LEU A 175 12.27 -16.41 -8.47
C LEU A 175 12.56 -17.64 -7.61
N THR A 176 13.56 -18.41 -7.99
CA THR A 176 14.06 -19.52 -7.18
C THR A 176 15.27 -18.99 -6.38
N PRO A 177 15.28 -19.06 -5.05
CA PRO A 177 16.51 -18.81 -4.31
C PRO A 177 17.54 -19.81 -4.84
N ARG A 178 18.66 -19.33 -5.40
CA ARG A 178 19.81 -20.19 -5.66
C ARG A 178 20.04 -21.02 -4.42
N ALA A 179 19.74 -22.32 -4.47
CA ALA A 179 20.07 -23.24 -3.39
C ALA A 179 21.53 -22.97 -3.11
N ALA A 180 21.83 -22.38 -1.95
CA ALA A 180 23.18 -22.04 -1.59
C ALA A 180 23.97 -23.32 -1.82
N THR A 181 24.90 -23.29 -2.76
CA THR A 181 25.84 -24.37 -2.97
C THR A 181 26.63 -24.41 -1.66
N THR A 182 26.14 -25.15 -0.67
CA THR A 182 26.89 -25.48 0.51
C THR A 182 28.08 -26.28 -0.04
N PRO A 183 29.31 -25.76 -0.01
CA PRO A 183 30.44 -26.61 -0.32
C PRO A 183 30.37 -27.73 0.71
N ASN A 184 30.25 -28.96 0.21
CA ASN A 184 30.10 -30.17 0.99
C ASN A 184 31.35 -30.32 1.88
N ARG A 185 31.34 -29.71 3.07
CA ARG A 185 32.46 -29.66 4.02
C ARG A 185 32.45 -30.91 4.91
N PHE A 186 32.25 -32.06 4.30
CA PHE A 186 32.44 -33.37 4.92
C PHE A 186 33.14 -34.29 3.93
N GLU A 187 34.31 -33.86 3.44
CA GLU A 187 35.35 -34.82 3.07
C GLU A 187 35.80 -35.49 4.36
N THR A 188 35.43 -36.76 4.47
CA THR A 188 35.87 -37.71 5.48
C THR A 188 37.39 -37.79 5.48
N ARG A 189 38.02 -37.38 6.58
CA ARG A 189 39.41 -37.77 6.86
C ARG A 189 39.45 -39.29 7.07
N PRO A 190 40.31 -40.04 6.37
CA PRO A 190 40.51 -41.44 6.68
C PRO A 190 41.18 -41.56 8.05
N VAL A 191 40.62 -42.45 8.88
CA VAL A 191 41.19 -42.89 10.15
C VAL A 191 42.45 -43.69 9.84
N SER A 192 43.60 -43.20 10.27
CA SER A 192 44.85 -43.97 10.31
C SER A 192 44.97 -44.67 11.65
N GLU A 193 45.18 -45.98 11.59
CA GLU A 193 45.51 -46.92 12.68
C GLU A 193 46.77 -46.53 13.47
#